data_AF-A0A938PUQ8-F1
#
_entry.id   AF-A0A938PUQ8-F1
#
_cell.length_a   1.000
_cell.length_b   1.000
_cell.length_c   1.000
_cell.angle_alpha   90.00
_cell.angle_beta   90.00
_cell.angle_gamma   90.00
#
_symmetry.space_group_name_H-M   'P 1'
#
loop_
_entity.id
_entity.type
_entity.pdbx_description
1 polymer ?
#
loop_
_entity_poly.entity_id
_entity_poly.type
_entity_poly.pdbx_seq_one_letter_code
_entity_poly.pdbx_strand_id
1 'polypeptide(L)'
;MGGNGVPADGAVQTGPFAFSAGRWSLTVRDNPAGRVELTRAIGQGGTLPTTNGVNRVLSRVPFSGFTADLENLIHNIVHVWIGGSAATRSSPNDPAFFLLHCNVDRMWAEWQKIHPTESPFQGDAQFNINTPMQPWQNEATPPTPGRVVNHAAMGYTYDTDGDSGTQQPTIVDLTVGAPPRQASINPAGEVDWYRFIAPLASTFTVETQGSTDVFMSLFGPNSQSALVTENDDSGAGSNSRIVSNLSAGTYFVRMRHYQASATGSYIISVNRAAQPQPDPSEIVVNGPEIQGNIAAANESDVYSFTASQIATYTIATSGSTDTFLILNGPDNQNAFIAQDDDSGPGSNSQIARVLTPGMYYVRIRHYSPTGTGAYCVSVKRS
;
A
#
# COMPACT_ATOMS: atom_id res chain seq x y z
N MET A 1 7.84 15.72 31.07
CA MET A 1 8.94 16.54 30.52
C MET A 1 9.52 17.58 31.48
N GLY A 2 8.86 17.92 32.60
CA GLY A 2 9.26 19.06 33.42
C GLY A 2 8.72 20.38 32.85
N GLY A 3 8.94 21.46 33.58
CA GLY A 3 8.42 22.79 33.24
C GLY A 3 9.43 23.69 32.53
N ASN A 4 9.15 25.00 32.59
CA ASN A 4 10.03 26.06 32.10
C ASN A 4 11.28 26.21 33.00
N GLY A 5 12.29 26.92 32.50
CA GLY A 5 13.42 27.39 33.31
C GLY A 5 12.98 28.45 34.33
N VAL A 6 13.68 28.49 35.47
CA VAL A 6 13.49 29.54 36.49
C VAL A 6 14.83 30.25 36.80
N PRO A 7 14.97 31.56 36.53
CA PRO A 7 14.05 32.39 35.71
C PRO A 7 13.96 31.85 34.27
N ALA A 8 13.15 32.45 33.39
CA ALA A 8 13.13 32.04 31.98
C ALA A 8 14.56 32.02 31.39
N ASP A 9 14.88 31.00 30.60
CA ASP A 9 16.24 30.65 30.13
C ASP A 9 17.21 30.12 31.22
N GLY A 10 16.72 30.01 32.45
CA GLY A 10 17.39 29.36 33.57
C GLY A 10 17.18 27.86 33.59
N ALA A 11 17.64 27.23 34.69
CA ALA A 11 17.55 25.79 34.87
C ALA A 11 16.10 25.33 35.00
N VAL A 12 15.77 24.20 34.35
CA VAL A 12 14.52 23.47 34.58
C VAL A 12 14.52 22.94 36.01
N GLN A 13 13.49 23.28 36.79
CA GLN A 13 13.42 22.94 38.22
C GLN A 13 12.41 21.85 38.58
N THR A 14 11.59 21.40 37.62
CA THR A 14 10.54 20.39 37.87
C THR A 14 10.65 19.21 36.91
N GLY A 15 10.09 18.07 37.33
CA GLY A 15 10.04 16.85 36.54
C GLY A 15 11.35 16.06 36.52
N PRO A 16 11.38 14.96 35.74
CA PRO A 16 12.47 13.98 35.80
C PRO A 16 13.81 14.50 35.29
N PHE A 17 13.81 15.59 34.51
CA PHE A 17 15.01 16.17 33.88
C PHE A 17 15.49 17.45 34.58
N ALA A 18 14.96 17.75 35.76
CA ALA A 18 15.41 18.89 36.56
C ALA A 18 16.80 18.63 37.17
N PHE A 19 17.65 19.65 37.17
CA PHE A 19 19.00 19.53 37.72
C PHE A 19 19.01 19.38 39.25
N SER A 20 18.07 20.03 39.95
CA SER A 20 17.94 19.98 41.41
C SER A 20 17.74 18.58 41.98
N ALA A 21 17.30 17.62 41.16
CA ALA A 21 17.17 16.21 41.54
C ALA A 21 18.43 15.37 41.26
N GLY A 22 19.48 15.96 40.68
CA GLY A 22 20.74 15.27 40.31
C GLY A 22 20.62 14.29 39.13
N ARG A 23 19.50 14.34 38.38
CA ARG A 23 19.13 13.29 37.40
C ARG A 23 19.42 13.61 35.93
N TRP A 24 19.81 14.84 35.59
CA TRP A 24 20.03 15.24 34.20
C TRP A 24 21.08 16.34 34.06
N SER A 25 22.35 15.93 34.04
CA SER A 25 23.50 16.82 33.82
C SER A 25 23.94 16.76 32.36
N LEU A 26 24.11 17.93 31.74
CA LEU A 26 24.51 18.03 30.34
C LEU A 26 26.01 17.75 30.17
N THR A 27 26.34 16.73 29.38
CA THR A 27 27.73 16.31 29.14
C THR A 27 28.30 16.90 27.86
N VAL A 28 27.50 17.01 26.81
CA VAL A 28 27.85 17.66 25.54
C VAL A 28 27.22 19.05 25.51
N ARG A 29 28.02 20.10 25.29
CA ARG A 29 27.55 21.50 25.33
C ARG A 29 28.22 22.31 24.22
N ASP A 30 27.45 23.18 23.57
CA ASP A 30 27.95 24.08 22.51
C ASP A 30 29.05 25.03 23.04
N ASN A 31 28.89 25.49 24.29
CA ASN A 31 29.91 26.20 25.04
C ASN A 31 30.36 25.31 26.22
N PRO A 32 31.61 24.83 26.26
CA PRO A 32 32.13 24.02 27.37
C PRO A 32 32.08 24.71 28.74
N ALA A 33 32.09 26.05 28.77
CA ALA A 33 31.90 26.85 29.99
C ALA A 33 30.43 27.20 30.28
N GLY A 34 29.50 26.72 29.44
CA GLY A 34 28.07 26.94 29.60
C GLY A 34 27.46 26.16 30.78
N ARG A 35 26.17 26.41 31.03
CA ARG A 35 25.40 25.73 32.09
C ARG A 35 25.46 24.21 31.94
N VAL A 36 25.45 23.52 33.07
CA VAL A 36 25.43 22.04 33.14
C VAL A 36 24.02 21.50 33.34
N GLU A 37 23.08 22.40 33.58
CA GLU A 37 21.66 22.14 33.75
C GLU A 37 20.91 22.26 32.42
N LEU A 38 19.87 21.45 32.25
CA LEU A 38 18.89 21.68 31.19
C LEU A 38 18.23 23.05 31.37
N THR A 39 18.20 23.87 30.32
CA THR A 39 17.55 25.19 30.32
C THR A 39 16.40 25.27 29.33
N ARG A 40 15.38 26.06 29.66
CA ARG A 40 14.23 26.34 28.80
C ARG A 40 13.73 27.77 28.98
N ALA A 41 13.14 28.33 27.93
CA ALA A 41 12.52 29.64 27.91
C ALA A 41 11.18 29.60 27.15
N ILE A 42 10.29 28.70 27.61
CA ILE A 42 9.05 28.35 26.93
C ILE A 42 8.22 29.60 26.62
N GLY A 43 7.91 29.80 25.34
CA GLY A 43 7.07 30.90 24.83
C GLY A 43 7.76 32.26 24.72
N GLN A 44 9.04 32.40 25.08
CA GLN A 44 9.76 33.67 24.93
C GLN A 44 10.19 33.93 23.48
N GLY A 45 10.45 32.87 22.71
CA GLY A 45 10.85 32.95 21.31
C GLY A 45 9.69 33.11 20.31
N GLY A 46 8.44 33.17 20.77
CA GLY A 46 7.26 33.32 19.91
C GLY A 46 6.11 32.41 20.31
N THR A 47 5.27 32.03 19.33
CA THR A 47 4.12 31.13 19.50
C THR A 47 4.33 29.83 18.74
N LEU A 48 3.72 28.74 19.22
CA LEU A 48 3.71 27.47 18.50
C LEU A 48 3.01 27.61 17.14
N PRO A 49 3.38 26.77 16.15
CA PRO A 49 2.66 26.66 14.89
C PRO A 49 1.18 26.32 15.10
N THR A 50 0.32 26.87 14.23
CA THR A 50 -1.12 26.60 14.25
C THR A 50 -1.47 25.43 13.35
N THR A 51 -2.64 24.82 13.57
CA THR A 51 -3.19 23.78 12.68
C THR A 51 -3.29 24.24 11.23
N ASN A 52 -3.68 25.50 10.98
CA ASN A 52 -3.72 26.06 9.62
C ASN A 52 -2.32 26.16 8.99
N GLY A 53 -1.30 26.49 9.80
CA GLY A 53 0.09 26.48 9.35
C GLY A 53 0.57 25.08 8.99
N VAL A 54 0.25 24.10 9.83
CA VAL A 54 0.52 22.67 9.60
C VAL A 54 -0.15 22.19 8.31
N ASN A 55 -1.44 22.44 8.12
CA ASN A 55 -2.18 22.03 6.92
C ASN A 55 -1.61 22.63 5.64
N ARG A 56 -1.17 23.90 5.69
CA ARG A 56 -0.51 24.57 4.55
C ARG A 56 0.80 23.88 4.18
N VAL A 57 1.61 23.50 5.16
CA VAL A 57 2.85 22.74 4.93
C VAL A 57 2.51 21.37 4.36
N LEU A 58 1.55 20.65 4.92
CA LEU A 58 1.14 19.33 4.43
C LEU A 58 0.60 19.35 2.99
N SER A 59 0.03 20.46 2.51
CA SER A 59 -0.41 20.58 1.11
C SER A 59 0.71 20.90 0.10
N ARG A 60 1.93 21.15 0.58
CA ARG A 60 3.00 21.69 -0.25
C ARG A 60 3.61 20.60 -1.13
N VAL A 61 3.71 20.84 -2.43
CA VAL A 61 4.44 20.02 -3.40
C VAL A 61 5.36 20.91 -4.25
N PRO A 62 6.48 20.41 -4.79
CA PRO A 62 7.02 19.05 -4.62
C PRO A 62 7.65 18.84 -3.23
N PHE A 63 8.21 17.65 -2.97
CA PHE A 63 8.90 17.29 -1.72
C PHE A 63 9.85 18.39 -1.21
N SER A 64 10.65 18.99 -2.09
CA SER A 64 11.59 20.05 -1.68
C SER A 64 10.92 21.30 -1.10
N GLY A 65 9.70 21.61 -1.56
CA GLY A 65 8.90 22.70 -0.99
C GLY A 65 8.33 22.31 0.37
N PHE A 66 7.85 21.08 0.50
CA PHE A 66 7.36 20.54 1.77
C PHE A 66 8.44 20.53 2.85
N THR A 67 9.63 20.00 2.56
CA THR A 67 10.71 19.92 3.55
C THR A 67 11.18 21.30 3.97
N ALA A 68 11.31 22.25 3.03
CA ALA A 68 11.69 23.61 3.35
C ALA A 68 10.67 24.31 4.28
N ASP A 69 9.37 24.15 4.00
CA ASP A 69 8.32 24.74 4.83
C ASP A 69 8.19 24.02 6.19
N LEU A 70 8.32 22.69 6.23
CA LEU A 70 8.30 21.91 7.46
C LEU A 70 9.45 22.30 8.38
N GLU A 71 10.66 22.41 7.83
CA GLU A 71 11.86 22.80 8.57
C GLU A 71 11.73 24.23 9.13
N ASN A 72 11.38 25.19 8.28
CA ASN A 72 11.43 26.61 8.64
C ASN A 72 10.19 27.09 9.41
N LEU A 73 9.00 26.65 9.00
CA LEU A 73 7.74 27.21 9.50
C LEU A 73 7.14 26.40 10.64
N ILE A 74 7.62 25.18 10.87
CA ILE A 74 7.13 24.31 11.95
C ILE A 74 8.28 23.96 12.89
N HIS A 75 9.24 23.16 12.44
CA HIS A 75 10.32 22.60 13.25
C HIS A 75 11.17 23.69 13.94
N ASN A 76 11.70 24.65 13.19
CA ASN A 76 12.55 25.72 13.74
C ASN A 76 11.79 26.58 14.76
N ILE A 77 10.51 26.83 14.51
CA ILE A 77 9.66 27.61 15.43
C ILE A 77 9.51 26.88 16.77
N VAL A 78 9.33 25.56 16.77
CA VAL A 78 9.18 24.80 18.03
C VAL A 78 10.49 24.79 18.82
N HIS A 79 11.65 24.63 18.18
CA HIS A 79 12.95 24.75 18.83
C HIS A 79 13.10 26.11 19.56
N VAL A 80 12.80 27.20 18.84
CA VAL A 80 12.86 28.56 19.37
C VAL A 80 11.81 28.79 20.46
N TRP A 81 10.62 28.22 20.33
CA TRP A 81 9.54 28.33 21.31
C TRP A 81 9.89 27.64 22.64
N ILE A 82 10.53 26.47 22.62
CA ILE A 82 11.02 25.80 23.83
C ILE A 82 12.16 26.62 24.47
N GLY A 83 13.07 27.15 23.63
CA GLY A 83 14.20 27.96 24.06
C GLY A 83 15.26 27.18 24.86
N GLY A 84 16.24 27.90 25.40
CA GLY A 84 17.34 27.29 26.17
C GLY A 84 18.09 26.22 25.39
N SER A 85 18.30 25.05 26.00
CA SER A 85 19.06 23.96 25.37
C SER A 85 18.45 23.51 24.04
N ALA A 86 17.12 23.52 23.92
CA ALA A 86 16.42 23.11 22.71
C ALA A 86 16.66 24.03 21.50
N ALA A 87 17.11 25.27 21.70
CA ALA A 87 17.34 26.24 20.62
C ALA A 87 18.79 26.25 20.09
N THR A 88 19.60 25.25 20.44
CA THR A 88 21.05 25.20 20.14
C THR A 88 21.42 23.96 19.32
N ARG A 89 22.70 23.82 18.91
CA ARG A 89 23.15 22.61 18.17
C ARG A 89 23.14 21.36 19.03
N SER A 90 23.27 21.53 20.34
CA SER A 90 23.10 20.47 21.33
C SER A 90 21.66 20.37 21.84
N SER A 91 20.67 20.70 21.00
CA SER A 91 19.24 20.51 21.28
C SER A 91 18.83 19.11 21.73
N PRO A 92 19.50 18.00 21.35
CA PRO A 92 19.21 16.68 21.92
C PRO A 92 19.42 16.55 23.43
N ASN A 93 20.09 17.51 24.08
CA ASN A 93 20.18 17.58 25.54
C ASN A 93 18.81 17.75 26.21
N ASP A 94 17.83 18.32 25.51
CA ASP A 94 16.45 18.36 25.96
C ASP A 94 15.69 17.14 25.41
N PRO A 95 15.16 16.24 26.25
CA PRO A 95 14.39 15.09 25.76
C PRO A 95 13.15 15.46 24.92
N ALA A 96 12.68 16.71 24.97
CA ALA A 96 11.63 17.19 24.08
C ALA A 96 12.05 17.18 22.61
N PHE A 97 13.36 17.20 22.31
CA PHE A 97 13.93 17.00 20.98
C PHE A 97 13.33 15.77 20.28
N PHE A 98 13.36 14.62 20.96
CA PHE A 98 12.88 13.37 20.38
C PHE A 98 11.38 13.42 20.07
N LEU A 99 10.59 14.04 20.95
CA LEU A 99 9.14 14.18 20.74
C LEU A 99 8.81 15.15 19.59
N LEU A 100 9.56 16.24 19.47
CA LEU A 100 9.45 17.15 18.32
C LEU A 100 9.77 16.41 17.02
N HIS A 101 10.90 15.70 16.97
CA HIS A 101 11.32 14.99 15.77
C HIS A 101 10.41 13.80 15.42
N CYS A 102 9.82 13.11 16.40
CA CYS A 102 8.74 12.14 16.14
C CYS A 102 7.54 12.81 15.47
N ASN A 103 7.13 14.02 15.90
CA ASN A 103 6.02 14.70 15.25
C ASN A 103 6.38 15.24 13.85
N VAL A 104 7.62 15.66 13.63
CA VAL A 104 8.13 16.04 12.29
C VAL A 104 8.11 14.83 11.35
N ASP A 105 8.58 13.68 11.82
CA ASP A 105 8.56 12.42 11.07
C ASP A 105 7.12 11.95 10.78
N ARG A 106 6.21 12.02 11.77
CA ARG A 106 4.78 11.79 11.59
C ARG A 106 4.18 12.67 10.50
N MET A 107 4.53 13.95 10.46
CA MET A 107 4.06 14.87 9.42
C MET A 107 4.61 14.51 8.03
N TRP A 108 5.82 13.97 7.94
CA TRP A 108 6.35 13.43 6.67
C TRP A 108 5.57 12.19 6.23
N ALA A 109 5.27 11.26 7.14
CA ALA A 109 4.42 10.11 6.85
C ALA A 109 3.00 10.53 6.40
N GLU A 110 2.40 11.54 7.04
CA GLU A 110 1.12 12.12 6.61
C GLU A 110 1.22 12.74 5.21
N TRP A 111 2.28 13.49 4.93
CA TRP A 111 2.50 14.09 3.62
C TRP A 111 2.61 13.03 2.51
N GLN A 112 3.35 11.95 2.74
CA GLN A 112 3.45 10.83 1.80
C GLN A 112 2.09 10.20 1.49
N LYS A 113 1.20 10.12 2.49
CA LYS A 113 -0.18 9.61 2.32
C LYS A 113 -1.06 10.56 1.53
N ILE A 114 -0.93 11.86 1.77
CA ILE A 114 -1.71 12.89 1.06
C ILE A 114 -1.27 13.00 -0.41
N HIS A 115 0.01 12.75 -0.70
CA HIS A 115 0.59 12.93 -2.03
C HIS A 115 1.19 11.62 -2.60
N PRO A 116 0.38 10.58 -2.88
CA PRO A 116 0.89 9.27 -3.29
C PRO A 116 1.58 9.26 -4.66
N THR A 117 1.41 10.31 -5.47
CA THR A 117 2.05 10.48 -6.78
C THR A 117 3.37 11.27 -6.72
N GLU A 118 3.66 11.91 -5.58
CA GLU A 118 4.91 12.64 -5.40
C GLU A 118 6.04 11.71 -4.98
N SER A 119 7.27 12.03 -5.38
CA SER A 119 8.43 11.32 -4.86
C SER A 119 8.56 11.59 -3.35
N PRO A 120 8.59 10.56 -2.50
CA PRO A 120 8.65 10.73 -1.05
C PRO A 120 9.99 11.25 -0.54
N PHE A 121 10.98 11.31 -1.44
CA PHE A 121 12.28 11.93 -1.24
C PHE A 121 12.77 12.52 -2.55
N GLN A 122 13.33 13.73 -2.51
CA GLN A 122 13.99 14.36 -3.64
C GLN A 122 15.42 14.72 -3.25
N GLY A 123 16.37 13.95 -3.77
CA GLY A 123 17.80 14.19 -3.61
C GLY A 123 18.39 15.03 -4.74
N ASP A 124 19.71 15.12 -4.75
CA ASP A 124 20.49 15.70 -5.84
C ASP A 124 21.51 14.69 -6.41
N ALA A 125 22.40 15.18 -7.28
CA ALA A 125 23.43 14.33 -7.89
C ALA A 125 24.43 13.74 -6.88
N GLN A 126 24.65 14.41 -5.75
CA GLN A 126 25.59 14.01 -4.71
C GLN A 126 24.92 13.19 -3.60
N PHE A 127 23.67 13.49 -3.26
CA PHE A 127 22.88 12.85 -2.21
C PHE A 127 21.54 12.37 -2.76
N ASN A 128 21.55 11.19 -3.37
CA ASN A 128 20.37 10.53 -3.92
C ASN A 128 19.76 9.52 -2.93
N ILE A 129 18.65 8.90 -3.33
CA ILE A 129 17.88 7.97 -2.50
C ILE A 129 18.68 6.75 -1.96
N ASN A 130 19.78 6.39 -2.63
CA ASN A 130 20.65 5.28 -2.25
C ASN A 130 21.96 5.74 -1.58
N THR A 131 22.15 7.04 -1.38
CA THR A 131 23.37 7.56 -0.76
C THR A 131 23.35 7.28 0.75
N PRO A 132 24.38 6.62 1.32
CA PRO A 132 24.49 6.41 2.75
C PRO A 132 24.48 7.74 3.52
N MET A 133 23.66 7.81 4.57
CA MET A 133 23.56 9.00 5.42
C MET A 133 24.68 9.03 6.45
N GLN A 134 25.38 10.16 6.57
CA GLN A 134 26.37 10.35 7.61
C GLN A 134 25.71 10.51 8.99
N PRO A 135 26.33 10.03 10.08
CA PRO A 135 27.66 9.41 10.20
C PRO A 135 27.69 7.88 10.02
N TRP A 136 26.61 7.28 9.52
CA TRP A 136 26.43 5.83 9.46
C TRP A 136 26.96 5.18 8.17
N GLN A 137 27.69 5.93 7.34
CA GLN A 137 28.14 5.46 6.03
C GLN A 137 29.05 4.23 6.08
N ASN A 138 29.68 3.95 7.22
CA ASN A 138 30.60 2.84 7.43
C ASN A 138 29.96 1.64 8.17
N GLU A 139 28.65 1.67 8.43
CA GLU A 139 27.96 0.52 9.03
C GLU A 139 27.88 -0.65 8.05
N ALA A 140 27.71 -1.88 8.57
CA ALA A 140 27.56 -3.07 7.74
C ALA A 140 26.35 -2.98 6.79
N THR A 141 25.30 -2.27 7.22
CA THR A 141 24.11 -1.98 6.42
C THR A 141 23.74 -0.50 6.60
N PRO A 142 24.40 0.43 5.88
CA PRO A 142 24.19 1.86 6.07
C PRO A 142 22.72 2.27 5.81
N PRO A 143 22.14 3.16 6.62
CA PRO A 143 20.85 3.75 6.31
C PRO A 143 21.00 4.68 5.10
N THR A 144 20.05 4.58 4.16
CA THR A 144 19.89 5.48 3.02
C THR A 144 18.47 6.05 3.06
N PRO A 145 18.19 7.19 2.40
CA PRO A 145 16.81 7.70 2.32
C PRO A 145 15.81 6.64 1.85
N GLY A 146 16.17 5.83 0.85
CA GLY A 146 15.32 4.76 0.31
C GLY A 146 15.00 3.64 1.31
N ARG A 147 15.86 3.39 2.30
CA ARG A 147 15.63 2.38 3.34
C ARG A 147 14.74 2.88 4.48
N VAL A 148 14.62 4.21 4.63
CA VAL A 148 13.86 4.83 5.74
C VAL A 148 12.58 5.52 5.27
N VAL A 149 12.36 5.62 3.95
CA VAL A 149 11.22 6.34 3.38
C VAL A 149 9.88 5.71 3.74
N ASN A 150 9.84 4.40 3.96
CA ASN A 150 8.67 3.66 4.40
C ASN A 150 8.80 3.31 5.89
N HIS A 151 8.21 4.14 6.74
CA HIS A 151 8.26 3.96 8.19
C HIS A 151 7.66 2.60 8.64
N ALA A 152 6.60 2.12 7.98
CA ALA A 152 5.99 0.83 8.31
C ALA A 152 6.93 -0.35 8.00
N ALA A 153 7.74 -0.25 6.94
CA ALA A 153 8.79 -1.24 6.64
C ALA A 153 9.93 -1.22 7.66
N MET A 154 10.10 -0.13 8.42
CA MET A 154 11.02 -0.07 9.56
C MET A 154 10.43 -0.65 10.84
N GLY A 155 9.17 -1.10 10.84
CA GLY A 155 8.53 -1.79 11.95
C GLY A 155 7.83 -0.87 12.95
N TYR A 156 7.49 0.37 12.58
CA TYR A 156 6.70 1.27 13.44
C TYR A 156 5.58 1.99 12.68
N THR A 157 4.57 2.39 13.45
CA THR A 157 3.42 3.17 12.99
C THR A 157 3.09 4.25 14.01
N TYR A 158 2.54 5.36 13.54
CA TYR A 158 1.86 6.35 14.36
C TYR A 158 0.40 5.93 14.59
N ASP A 159 -0.19 6.40 15.68
CA ASP A 159 -1.62 6.27 15.94
C ASP A 159 -2.47 6.94 14.85
N THR A 160 -1.99 8.06 14.30
CA THR A 160 -2.60 8.73 13.14
C THR A 160 -2.44 7.96 11.83
N ASP A 161 -1.73 6.84 11.80
CA ASP A 161 -1.61 6.07 10.56
C ASP A 161 -2.91 5.41 10.13
N GLY A 162 -3.83 5.20 11.08
CA GLY A 162 -5.21 4.76 10.84
C GLY A 162 -6.26 5.88 10.95
N ASP A 163 -5.86 7.10 11.36
CA ASP A 163 -6.77 8.19 11.74
C ASP A 163 -6.46 9.45 10.90
N SER A 164 -6.98 9.47 9.67
CA SER A 164 -7.02 10.68 8.86
C SER A 164 -8.07 11.62 9.45
N GLY A 165 -7.66 12.80 9.95
CA GLY A 165 -8.57 13.87 10.41
C GLY A 165 -9.46 14.50 9.33
N THR A 166 -9.52 13.92 8.13
CA THR A 166 -10.67 13.99 7.23
C THR A 166 -11.47 12.73 7.51
N GLN A 167 -12.70 12.83 8.04
CA GLN A 167 -13.62 11.69 8.26
C GLN A 167 -13.23 10.52 7.38
N GLN A 168 -12.61 9.47 7.97
CA GLN A 168 -12.16 8.30 7.22
C GLN A 168 -13.30 7.95 6.28
N PRO A 169 -13.08 7.94 4.95
CA PRO A 169 -14.20 7.89 4.03
C PRO A 169 -15.00 6.66 4.39
N THR A 170 -16.27 6.87 4.72
CA THR A 170 -17.10 5.78 5.19
C THR A 170 -17.16 4.76 4.07
N ILE A 171 -16.53 3.62 4.27
CA ILE A 171 -16.53 2.56 3.26
C ILE A 171 -17.91 1.95 3.26
N VAL A 172 -18.62 2.16 2.17
CA VAL A 172 -19.98 1.66 1.99
C VAL A 172 -19.93 0.28 1.33
N ASP A 173 -20.54 -0.71 1.97
CA ASP A 173 -20.65 -2.04 1.38
C ASP A 173 -21.61 -2.07 0.18
N LEU A 174 -21.12 -2.64 -0.92
CA LEU A 174 -21.89 -3.04 -2.08
C LEU A 174 -21.98 -4.56 -2.12
N THR A 175 -23.21 -5.06 -2.24
CA THR A 175 -23.46 -6.49 -2.45
C THR A 175 -23.52 -6.77 -3.95
N VAL A 176 -22.74 -7.74 -4.42
CA VAL A 176 -22.70 -8.13 -5.84
C VAL A 176 -24.08 -8.62 -6.29
N GLY A 177 -24.62 -8.00 -7.35
CA GLY A 177 -25.94 -8.30 -7.92
C GLY A 177 -27.13 -7.73 -7.15
N ALA A 178 -26.89 -6.92 -6.10
CA ALA A 178 -27.96 -6.20 -5.42
C ALA A 178 -28.46 -4.99 -6.24
N PRO A 179 -29.64 -4.44 -5.93
CA PRO A 179 -30.15 -3.24 -6.59
C PRO A 179 -29.15 -2.08 -6.55
N PRO A 180 -29.07 -1.24 -7.61
CA PRO A 180 -28.17 -0.10 -7.65
C PRO A 180 -28.40 0.87 -6.48
N ARG A 181 -27.32 1.47 -5.99
CA ARG A 181 -27.32 2.37 -4.85
C ARG A 181 -27.20 3.82 -5.31
N GLN A 182 -28.02 4.71 -4.76
CA GLN A 182 -27.91 6.15 -4.98
C GLN A 182 -26.91 6.78 -4.00
N ALA A 183 -26.12 7.73 -4.50
CA ALA A 183 -25.11 8.49 -3.76
C ALA A 183 -24.93 9.89 -4.37
N SER A 184 -24.07 10.71 -3.77
CA SER A 184 -23.73 12.05 -4.28
C SER A 184 -22.37 12.50 -3.80
N ILE A 185 -21.61 13.16 -4.67
CA ILE A 185 -20.41 13.93 -4.30
C ILE A 185 -20.86 15.33 -3.85
N ASN A 186 -20.90 15.57 -2.55
CA ASN A 186 -21.18 16.83 -1.86
C ASN A 186 -20.62 16.82 -0.42
N PRO A 187 -19.56 17.60 -0.10
CA PRO A 187 -19.12 18.80 -0.81
C PRO A 187 -18.21 18.54 -2.02
N ALA A 188 -17.97 19.58 -2.83
CA ALA A 188 -17.02 19.50 -3.96
C ALA A 188 -15.63 19.06 -3.49
N GLY A 189 -15.00 18.18 -4.25
CA GLY A 189 -13.67 17.64 -3.95
C GLY A 189 -13.67 16.48 -2.95
N GLU A 190 -14.83 16.07 -2.43
CA GLU A 190 -14.91 14.83 -1.64
C GLU A 190 -14.74 13.58 -2.51
N VAL A 191 -14.56 12.44 -1.82
CA VAL A 191 -14.46 11.12 -2.42
C VAL A 191 -15.33 10.13 -1.66
N ASP A 192 -16.10 9.33 -2.39
CA ASP A 192 -16.84 8.21 -1.81
C ASP A 192 -16.02 6.93 -1.94
N TRP A 193 -16.09 6.08 -0.92
CA TRP A 193 -15.47 4.77 -0.94
C TRP A 193 -16.49 3.66 -0.79
N TYR A 194 -16.34 2.63 -1.60
CA TYR A 194 -17.16 1.43 -1.55
C TYR A 194 -16.30 0.19 -1.39
N ARG A 195 -16.90 -0.87 -0.84
CA ARG A 195 -16.29 -2.20 -0.73
C ARG A 195 -17.23 -3.26 -1.26
N PHE A 196 -16.70 -4.22 -1.99
CA PHE A 196 -17.42 -5.46 -2.31
C PHE A 196 -16.49 -6.67 -2.18
N ILE A 197 -17.09 -7.84 -2.01
CA ILE A 197 -16.36 -9.11 -1.92
C ILE A 197 -16.53 -9.83 -3.26
N ALA A 198 -15.42 -10.19 -3.89
CA ALA A 198 -15.37 -11.18 -4.95
C ALA A 198 -15.15 -12.56 -4.27
N PRO A 199 -16.19 -13.40 -4.15
CA PRO A 199 -16.07 -14.68 -3.44
C PRO A 199 -15.19 -15.69 -4.18
N LEU A 200 -15.07 -15.53 -5.51
CA LEU A 200 -14.19 -16.31 -6.37
C LEU A 200 -13.74 -15.47 -7.55
N ALA A 201 -12.71 -15.93 -8.24
CA ALA A 201 -12.20 -15.27 -9.42
C ALA A 201 -13.26 -15.22 -10.54
N SER A 202 -13.52 -14.05 -11.11
CA SER A 202 -14.53 -13.86 -12.17
C SER A 202 -14.38 -12.50 -12.84
N THR A 203 -15.06 -12.29 -13.96
CA THR A 203 -15.30 -10.94 -14.49
C THR A 203 -16.36 -10.21 -13.65
N PHE A 204 -16.03 -9.03 -13.16
CA PHE A 204 -16.93 -8.11 -12.49
C PHE A 204 -17.08 -6.83 -13.30
N THR A 205 -18.30 -6.29 -13.31
CA THR A 205 -18.64 -4.98 -13.84
C THR A 205 -19.02 -4.07 -12.68
N VAL A 206 -18.28 -3.00 -12.47
CA VAL A 206 -18.69 -1.88 -11.61
C VAL A 206 -19.10 -0.75 -12.53
N GLU A 207 -20.29 -0.19 -12.34
CA GLU A 207 -20.79 0.86 -13.24
C GLU A 207 -21.55 1.93 -12.48
N THR A 208 -21.49 3.15 -13.01
CA THR A 208 -22.31 4.27 -12.56
C THR A 208 -23.42 4.61 -13.55
N GLN A 209 -24.48 5.25 -13.05
CA GLN A 209 -25.57 5.82 -13.85
C GLN A 209 -25.91 7.21 -13.32
N GLY A 210 -26.48 8.05 -14.19
CA GLY A 210 -26.84 9.43 -13.87
C GLY A 210 -26.27 10.42 -14.89
N SER A 211 -26.36 11.71 -14.55
CA SER A 211 -25.87 12.83 -15.37
C SER A 211 -24.59 13.47 -14.84
N THR A 212 -24.08 13.01 -13.69
CA THR A 212 -22.86 13.54 -13.08
C THR A 212 -21.64 12.81 -13.64
N ASP A 213 -20.63 13.59 -14.04
CA ASP A 213 -19.36 13.10 -14.56
C ASP A 213 -18.45 12.68 -13.40
N VAL A 214 -18.44 11.37 -13.15
CA VAL A 214 -17.73 10.76 -12.02
C VAL A 214 -16.59 9.90 -12.55
N PHE A 215 -15.48 9.87 -11.81
CA PHE A 215 -14.27 9.13 -12.12
C PHE A 215 -14.08 7.97 -11.12
N MET A 216 -13.95 6.75 -11.63
CA MET A 216 -13.85 5.52 -10.84
C MET A 216 -12.42 4.97 -10.79
N SER A 217 -11.93 4.65 -9.59
CA SER A 217 -10.73 3.84 -9.37
C SER A 217 -11.08 2.55 -8.63
N LEU A 218 -10.54 1.42 -9.05
CA LEU A 218 -10.70 0.11 -8.39
C LEU A 218 -9.37 -0.34 -7.76
N PHE A 219 -9.42 -0.76 -6.50
CA PHE A 219 -8.27 -1.23 -5.72
C PHE A 219 -8.52 -2.64 -5.15
N GLY A 220 -7.45 -3.41 -4.96
CA GLY A 220 -7.47 -4.73 -4.34
C GLY A 220 -6.57 -5.75 -5.04
N PRO A 221 -6.73 -7.05 -4.72
CA PRO A 221 -7.53 -7.56 -3.60
C PRO A 221 -6.93 -7.18 -2.23
N ASN A 222 -7.78 -7.07 -1.22
CA ASN A 222 -7.46 -6.88 0.21
C ASN A 222 -6.56 -5.67 0.54
N SER A 223 -6.43 -4.72 -0.39
CA SER A 223 -5.66 -3.50 -0.22
C SER A 223 -6.45 -2.32 -0.78
N GLN A 224 -6.63 -1.30 0.04
CA GLN A 224 -7.30 -0.05 -0.34
C GLN A 224 -6.39 0.87 -1.19
N SER A 225 -5.11 0.54 -1.34
CA SER A 225 -4.11 1.35 -2.06
C SER A 225 -3.50 0.63 -3.27
N ALA A 226 -3.65 -0.68 -3.40
CA ALA A 226 -3.18 -1.42 -4.56
C ALA A 226 -4.13 -1.21 -5.75
N LEU A 227 -3.77 -0.30 -6.65
CA LEU A 227 -4.60 0.03 -7.81
C LEU A 227 -4.69 -1.16 -8.77
N VAL A 228 -5.91 -1.55 -9.11
CA VAL A 228 -6.21 -2.55 -10.14
C VAL A 228 -6.34 -1.87 -11.50
N THR A 229 -7.24 -0.88 -11.57
CA THR A 229 -7.49 -0.10 -12.79
C THR A 229 -8.32 1.15 -12.46
N GLU A 230 -8.36 2.11 -13.39
CA GLU A 230 -9.18 3.31 -13.31
C GLU A 230 -9.94 3.47 -14.63
N ASN A 231 -11.13 4.07 -14.60
CA ASN A 231 -11.92 4.33 -15.81
C ASN A 231 -12.89 5.49 -15.58
N ASP A 232 -13.08 6.32 -16.60
CA ASP A 232 -13.91 7.53 -16.59
C ASP A 232 -15.00 7.61 -17.67
N ASP A 233 -14.95 6.85 -18.76
CA ASP A 233 -15.90 7.05 -19.88
C ASP A 233 -16.37 5.81 -20.65
N SER A 234 -16.06 4.58 -20.21
CA SER A 234 -16.50 3.38 -20.95
C SER A 234 -17.96 2.94 -20.67
N GLY A 235 -18.75 3.78 -19.99
CA GLY A 235 -20.19 3.63 -19.77
C GLY A 235 -21.05 4.45 -20.75
N ALA A 236 -22.37 4.52 -20.51
CA ALA A 236 -23.25 5.35 -21.34
C ALA A 236 -23.16 6.83 -20.93
N GLY A 237 -22.78 7.71 -21.86
CA GLY A 237 -22.61 9.14 -21.59
C GLY A 237 -21.34 9.43 -20.80
N SER A 238 -21.43 10.19 -19.72
CA SER A 238 -20.31 10.54 -18.82
C SER A 238 -20.21 9.59 -17.61
N ASN A 239 -20.65 8.34 -17.76
CA ASN A 239 -20.68 7.38 -16.66
C ASN A 239 -19.44 6.48 -16.71
N SER A 240 -18.86 6.25 -15.53
CA SER A 240 -17.74 5.33 -15.36
C SER A 240 -18.22 3.87 -15.42
N ARG A 241 -17.46 3.02 -16.12
CA ARG A 241 -17.66 1.57 -16.14
C ARG A 241 -16.32 0.86 -16.07
N ILE A 242 -16.15 -0.06 -15.12
CA ILE A 242 -14.98 -0.93 -15.03
C ILE A 242 -15.46 -2.36 -15.24
N VAL A 243 -14.96 -3.00 -16.31
CA VAL A 243 -15.10 -4.45 -16.52
C VAL A 243 -13.72 -5.07 -16.27
N SER A 244 -13.58 -5.93 -15.27
CA SER A 244 -12.29 -6.49 -14.88
C SER A 244 -12.40 -7.93 -14.40
N ASN A 245 -11.42 -8.74 -14.76
CA ASN A 245 -11.23 -10.07 -14.18
C ASN A 245 -10.54 -9.92 -12.83
N LEU A 246 -11.27 -10.22 -11.76
CA LEU A 246 -10.81 -10.08 -10.39
C LEU A 246 -10.62 -11.47 -9.80
N SER A 247 -9.62 -11.64 -8.92
CA SER A 247 -9.45 -12.85 -8.11
C SER A 247 -10.45 -12.87 -6.96
N ALA A 248 -10.50 -13.96 -6.18
CA ALA A 248 -11.19 -13.93 -4.91
C ALA A 248 -10.54 -12.88 -3.98
N GLY A 249 -11.35 -12.11 -3.26
CA GLY A 249 -10.84 -11.11 -2.33
C GLY A 249 -11.79 -9.94 -2.11
N THR A 250 -11.37 -9.05 -1.22
CA THR A 250 -12.08 -7.80 -0.94
C THR A 250 -11.56 -6.71 -1.88
N TYR A 251 -12.46 -5.99 -2.55
CA TYR A 251 -12.11 -4.91 -3.46
C TYR A 251 -12.71 -3.59 -2.98
N PHE A 252 -12.02 -2.50 -3.28
CA PHE A 252 -12.40 -1.15 -2.91
C PHE A 252 -12.59 -0.30 -4.16
N VAL A 253 -13.69 0.45 -4.23
CA VAL A 253 -13.96 1.39 -5.32
C VAL A 253 -13.90 2.79 -4.75
N ARG A 254 -13.06 3.65 -5.31
CA ARG A 254 -13.03 5.08 -5.01
C ARG A 254 -13.77 5.82 -6.10
N MET A 255 -14.69 6.69 -5.70
CA MET A 255 -15.42 7.58 -6.57
C MET A 255 -15.07 9.03 -6.27
N ARG A 256 -14.85 9.82 -7.31
CA ARG A 256 -14.70 11.28 -7.21
C ARG A 256 -15.44 11.94 -8.36
N HIS A 257 -15.80 13.21 -8.21
CA HIS A 257 -16.21 14.00 -9.36
C HIS A 257 -14.99 14.17 -10.32
N TYR A 258 -15.23 14.14 -11.63
CA TYR A 258 -14.16 14.33 -12.62
C TYR A 258 -13.50 15.70 -12.45
N GLN A 259 -14.31 16.75 -12.33
CA GLN A 259 -13.89 18.11 -11.95
C GLN A 259 -13.92 18.31 -10.42
N ALA A 260 -12.77 18.65 -9.81
CA ALA A 260 -12.63 18.75 -8.36
C ALA A 260 -13.54 19.81 -7.69
N SER A 261 -13.98 20.84 -8.42
CA SER A 261 -14.83 21.92 -7.88
C SER A 261 -16.34 21.66 -8.02
N ALA A 262 -16.75 20.53 -8.59
CA ALA A 262 -18.13 20.24 -8.88
C ALA A 262 -18.70 19.15 -7.95
N THR A 263 -20.03 19.11 -7.89
CA THR A 263 -20.84 18.21 -7.05
C THR A 263 -21.91 17.57 -7.91
N GLY A 264 -22.44 16.42 -7.48
CA GLY A 264 -23.58 15.82 -8.17
C GLY A 264 -23.98 14.45 -7.67
N SER A 265 -25.19 14.02 -8.02
CA SER A 265 -25.72 12.71 -7.65
C SER A 265 -25.40 11.65 -8.71
N TYR A 266 -25.09 10.44 -8.26
CA TYR A 266 -24.87 9.29 -9.13
C TYR A 266 -25.47 8.03 -8.52
N ILE A 267 -25.63 7.00 -9.33
CA ILE A 267 -26.02 5.66 -8.91
C ILE A 267 -24.84 4.73 -9.18
N ILE A 268 -24.55 3.79 -8.29
CA ILE A 268 -23.49 2.79 -8.45
C ILE A 268 -24.04 1.38 -8.31
N SER A 269 -23.52 0.43 -9.09
CA SER A 269 -23.78 -0.99 -8.92
C SER A 269 -22.54 -1.83 -9.20
N VAL A 270 -22.51 -3.03 -8.64
CA VAL A 270 -21.49 -4.05 -8.93
C VAL A 270 -22.19 -5.35 -9.30
N ASN A 271 -21.91 -5.82 -10.50
CA ASN A 271 -22.47 -7.04 -11.06
C ASN A 271 -21.34 -7.99 -11.42
N ARG A 272 -21.52 -9.28 -11.14
CA ARG A 272 -20.65 -10.32 -11.67
C ARG A 272 -21.20 -10.71 -13.04
N ALA A 273 -20.34 -10.83 -14.05
CA ALA A 273 -20.78 -11.44 -15.30
C ALA A 273 -21.23 -12.87 -14.98
N ALA A 274 -22.44 -13.25 -15.40
CA ALA A 274 -22.78 -14.66 -15.52
C ALA A 274 -21.73 -15.27 -16.46
N GLN A 275 -20.86 -16.14 -15.95
CA GLN A 275 -19.76 -16.66 -16.74
C GLN A 275 -20.30 -17.38 -17.98
N PRO A 276 -19.80 -17.08 -19.20
CA PRO A 276 -19.99 -17.94 -20.35
C PRO A 276 -19.16 -19.24 -20.29
N GLN A 277 -18.27 -19.39 -19.29
CA GLN A 277 -17.40 -20.54 -19.15
C GLN A 277 -17.52 -21.10 -17.72
N PRO A 278 -17.82 -22.39 -17.53
CA PRO A 278 -17.93 -22.97 -16.20
C PRO A 278 -16.64 -22.77 -15.40
N ASP A 279 -16.76 -22.71 -14.07
CA ASP A 279 -15.60 -22.67 -13.18
C ASP A 279 -14.61 -23.79 -13.56
N PRO A 280 -13.28 -23.53 -13.55
CA PRO A 280 -12.27 -24.54 -13.88
C PRO A 280 -12.47 -25.78 -13.03
N SER A 281 -12.49 -26.96 -13.66
CA SER A 281 -12.65 -28.22 -12.93
C SER A 281 -11.54 -28.37 -11.88
N GLU A 282 -11.92 -28.73 -10.65
CA GLU A 282 -10.97 -28.88 -9.54
C GLU A 282 -10.26 -30.24 -9.63
N ILE A 283 -8.92 -30.23 -9.60
CA ILE A 283 -8.07 -31.39 -9.41
C ILE A 283 -7.86 -31.60 -7.92
N VAL A 284 -8.33 -32.74 -7.41
CA VAL A 284 -8.08 -33.16 -6.03
C VAL A 284 -6.61 -33.57 -5.89
N VAL A 285 -5.86 -32.89 -5.02
CA VAL A 285 -4.46 -33.23 -4.73
C VAL A 285 -4.36 -34.66 -4.17
N ASN A 286 -3.49 -35.48 -4.75
CA ASN A 286 -3.38 -36.94 -4.50
C ASN A 286 -4.64 -37.75 -4.85
N GLY A 287 -5.57 -37.15 -5.59
CA GLY A 287 -6.76 -37.81 -6.12
C GLY A 287 -6.49 -38.57 -7.43
N PRO A 288 -7.55 -39.13 -8.04
CA PRO A 288 -7.49 -39.72 -9.37
C PRO A 288 -7.16 -38.67 -10.44
N GLU A 289 -6.62 -39.11 -11.57
CA GLU A 289 -6.40 -38.24 -12.73
C GLU A 289 -7.74 -37.79 -13.34
N ILE A 290 -7.78 -36.55 -13.84
CA ILE A 290 -8.93 -36.03 -14.59
C ILE A 290 -8.65 -36.21 -16.07
N GLN A 291 -9.61 -36.78 -16.79
CA GLN A 291 -9.54 -36.89 -18.25
C GLN A 291 -9.96 -35.57 -18.90
N GLY A 292 -9.11 -35.05 -19.78
CA GLY A 292 -9.32 -33.85 -20.58
C GLY A 292 -9.19 -34.14 -22.08
N ASN A 293 -9.61 -33.18 -22.90
CA ASN A 293 -9.49 -33.29 -24.36
C ASN A 293 -9.42 -31.91 -24.99
N ILE A 294 -8.26 -31.58 -25.59
CA ILE A 294 -8.08 -30.40 -26.43
C ILE A 294 -8.89 -30.63 -27.71
N ALA A 295 -10.09 -30.06 -27.77
CA ALA A 295 -11.10 -30.32 -28.78
C ALA A 295 -10.87 -29.54 -30.07
N ALA A 296 -10.18 -28.39 -30.00
CA ALA A 296 -9.90 -27.54 -31.14
C ALA A 296 -8.44 -27.05 -31.20
N ALA A 297 -7.99 -26.72 -32.41
CA ALA A 297 -6.71 -26.08 -32.61
C ALA A 297 -6.64 -24.74 -31.84
N ASN A 298 -5.48 -24.48 -31.22
CA ASN A 298 -5.21 -23.29 -30.43
C ASN A 298 -6.13 -23.08 -29.20
N GLU A 299 -6.79 -24.14 -28.74
CA GLU A 299 -7.53 -24.17 -27.49
C GLU A 299 -6.60 -24.47 -26.30
N SER A 300 -7.06 -24.12 -25.10
CA SER A 300 -6.48 -24.59 -23.85
C SER A 300 -7.57 -24.90 -22.83
N ASP A 301 -7.42 -26.02 -22.13
CA ASP A 301 -8.22 -26.34 -20.94
C ASP A 301 -7.59 -25.70 -19.71
N VAL A 302 -8.44 -25.35 -18.73
CA VAL A 302 -7.98 -24.80 -17.44
C VAL A 302 -8.62 -25.58 -16.30
N TYR A 303 -7.76 -25.98 -15.35
CA TYR A 303 -8.12 -26.62 -14.09
C TYR A 303 -7.66 -25.78 -12.90
N SER A 304 -8.17 -26.11 -11.71
CA SER A 304 -7.71 -25.53 -10.45
C SER A 304 -7.32 -26.60 -9.42
N PHE A 305 -6.47 -26.30 -8.44
CA PHE A 305 -6.27 -27.12 -7.25
C PHE A 305 -5.87 -26.27 -6.05
N THR A 306 -6.15 -26.77 -4.84
CA THR A 306 -5.78 -26.11 -3.58
C THR A 306 -4.49 -26.69 -3.02
N ALA A 307 -3.44 -25.88 -2.85
CA ALA A 307 -2.31 -26.23 -1.99
C ALA A 307 -2.65 -25.83 -0.55
N SER A 308 -2.70 -26.79 0.37
CA SER A 308 -3.08 -26.52 1.77
C SER A 308 -1.89 -26.30 2.71
N GLN A 309 -0.69 -26.65 2.26
CA GLN A 309 0.54 -26.56 3.05
C GLN A 309 1.74 -26.37 2.13
N ILE A 310 2.83 -25.84 2.69
CA ILE A 310 4.11 -25.73 2.01
C ILE A 310 4.65 -27.14 1.76
N ALA A 311 4.71 -27.55 0.50
CA ALA A 311 5.21 -28.86 0.08
C ALA A 311 5.61 -28.81 -1.40
N THR A 312 6.24 -29.87 -1.89
CA THR A 312 6.45 -30.04 -3.32
C THR A 312 5.18 -30.62 -3.93
N TYR A 313 4.65 -29.93 -4.95
CA TYR A 313 3.53 -30.39 -5.76
C TYR A 313 4.06 -30.71 -7.16
N THR A 314 3.71 -31.90 -7.63
CA THR A 314 3.99 -32.40 -8.98
C THR A 314 2.69 -32.40 -9.76
N ILE A 315 2.62 -31.53 -10.76
CA ILE A 315 1.53 -31.47 -11.74
C ILE A 315 2.02 -32.19 -12.99
N ALA A 316 1.29 -33.19 -13.46
CA ALA A 316 1.70 -33.97 -14.62
C ALA A 316 0.52 -34.27 -15.54
N THR A 317 0.77 -34.26 -16.84
CA THR A 317 -0.13 -34.87 -17.83
C THR A 317 0.29 -36.30 -18.14
N SER A 318 -0.65 -37.08 -18.67
CA SER A 318 -0.41 -38.42 -19.19
C SER A 318 -1.28 -38.68 -20.43
N GLY A 319 -0.87 -39.65 -21.25
CA GLY A 319 -1.54 -39.99 -22.50
C GLY A 319 -0.61 -39.98 -23.70
N SER A 320 -1.20 -39.97 -24.91
CA SER A 320 -0.46 -39.95 -26.18
C SER A 320 -0.37 -38.57 -26.83
N THR A 321 -1.00 -37.55 -26.24
CA THR A 321 -1.03 -36.19 -26.77
C THR A 321 0.19 -35.42 -26.31
N ASP A 322 0.79 -34.64 -27.21
CA ASP A 322 1.93 -33.77 -26.92
C ASP A 322 1.45 -32.49 -26.23
N THR A 323 1.57 -32.45 -24.90
CA THR A 323 0.99 -31.40 -24.07
C THR A 323 1.98 -30.28 -23.79
N PHE A 324 1.46 -29.10 -23.51
CA PHE A 324 2.20 -27.98 -22.97
C PHE A 324 1.43 -27.46 -21.75
N LEU A 325 2.07 -27.50 -20.59
CA LEU A 325 1.50 -27.16 -19.29
C LEU A 325 2.01 -25.81 -18.81
N ILE A 326 1.11 -24.98 -18.31
CA ILE A 326 1.43 -23.73 -17.60
C ILE A 326 0.80 -23.79 -16.22
N LEU A 327 1.62 -23.51 -15.19
CA LEU A 327 1.19 -23.37 -13.81
C LEU A 327 1.11 -21.88 -13.45
N ASN A 328 -0.04 -21.46 -12.93
CA ASN A 328 -0.29 -20.10 -12.47
C ASN A 328 -0.76 -20.07 -11.01
N GLY A 329 -0.49 -18.96 -10.32
CA GLY A 329 -0.93 -18.71 -8.94
C GLY A 329 0.16 -18.12 -8.02
N PRO A 330 -0.03 -18.18 -6.69
CA PRO A 330 -1.29 -18.50 -6.04
C PRO A 330 -2.37 -17.43 -6.32
N ASP A 331 -3.64 -17.83 -6.27
CA ASP A 331 -4.87 -17.00 -6.29
C ASP A 331 -5.05 -16.06 -7.49
N ASN A 332 -4.22 -16.21 -8.53
CA ASN A 332 -4.29 -15.46 -9.77
C ASN A 332 -3.99 -16.38 -10.96
N GLN A 333 -5.01 -16.65 -11.79
CA GLN A 333 -4.93 -17.51 -12.97
C GLN A 333 -3.95 -17.01 -14.05
N ASN A 334 -3.48 -15.77 -13.95
CA ASN A 334 -2.52 -15.17 -14.89
C ASN A 334 -1.13 -14.96 -14.27
N ALA A 335 -0.94 -15.19 -12.96
CA ALA A 335 0.36 -15.06 -12.32
C ALA A 335 1.23 -16.28 -12.67
N PHE A 336 2.15 -16.13 -13.62
CA PHE A 336 3.01 -17.22 -14.09
C PHE A 336 3.95 -17.75 -12.99
N ILE A 337 4.03 -19.07 -12.85
CA ILE A 337 5.00 -19.74 -11.98
C ILE A 337 6.00 -20.54 -12.82
N ALA A 338 5.50 -21.41 -13.69
CA ALA A 338 6.31 -22.31 -14.49
C ALA A 338 5.52 -22.80 -15.70
N GLN A 339 6.24 -23.29 -16.69
CA GLN A 339 5.69 -24.04 -17.82
C GLN A 339 6.61 -25.21 -18.15
N ASP A 340 6.06 -26.22 -18.80
CA ASP A 340 6.79 -27.41 -19.24
C ASP A 340 6.05 -28.08 -20.40
N ASP A 341 6.77 -28.74 -21.30
CA ASP A 341 6.24 -29.50 -22.43
C ASP A 341 6.54 -31.00 -22.35
N ASP A 342 7.79 -31.39 -22.07
CA ASP A 342 8.24 -32.79 -22.25
C ASP A 342 8.98 -33.42 -21.06
N SER A 343 8.94 -32.83 -19.86
CA SER A 343 9.62 -33.40 -18.69
C SER A 343 8.90 -34.64 -18.11
N GLY A 344 7.72 -35.01 -18.62
CA GLY A 344 6.95 -36.20 -18.24
C GLY A 344 7.21 -37.42 -19.14
N PRO A 345 6.47 -38.53 -18.95
CA PRO A 345 6.62 -39.71 -19.80
C PRO A 345 6.19 -39.46 -21.25
N GLY A 346 7.07 -39.74 -22.21
CA GLY A 346 6.77 -39.54 -23.64
C GLY A 346 6.82 -38.06 -24.02
N SER A 347 5.71 -37.53 -24.55
CA SER A 347 5.54 -36.11 -24.89
C SER A 347 4.63 -35.37 -23.90
N ASN A 348 4.55 -35.88 -22.66
CA ASN A 348 3.72 -35.28 -21.63
C ASN A 348 4.54 -34.31 -20.78
N SER A 349 3.86 -33.33 -20.21
CA SER A 349 4.47 -32.26 -19.42
C SER A 349 4.44 -32.61 -17.93
N GLN A 350 5.46 -32.18 -17.20
CA GLN A 350 5.56 -32.34 -15.76
C GLN A 350 6.22 -31.12 -15.10
N ILE A 351 5.53 -30.52 -14.12
CA ILE A 351 6.06 -29.44 -13.28
C ILE A 351 6.11 -29.90 -11.83
N ALA A 352 7.29 -29.84 -11.22
CA ALA A 352 7.48 -30.01 -9.77
C ALA A 352 7.94 -28.69 -9.14
N ARG A 353 7.17 -28.15 -8.19
CA ARG A 353 7.50 -26.89 -7.49
C ARG A 353 7.14 -26.96 -6.01
N VAL A 354 7.94 -26.28 -5.18
CA VAL A 354 7.55 -25.98 -3.81
C VAL A 354 6.51 -24.86 -3.86
N LEU A 355 5.29 -25.14 -3.42
CA LEU A 355 4.17 -24.19 -3.43
C LEU A 355 3.79 -23.84 -2.00
N THR A 356 3.45 -22.57 -1.78
CA THR A 356 2.84 -22.10 -0.53
C THR A 356 1.33 -22.39 -0.52
N PRO A 357 0.64 -22.31 0.62
CA PRO A 357 -0.81 -22.42 0.64
C PRO A 357 -1.48 -21.40 -0.28
N GLY A 358 -2.50 -21.83 -1.04
CA GLY A 358 -3.22 -20.99 -2.01
C GLY A 358 -3.90 -21.80 -3.11
N MET A 359 -4.70 -21.13 -3.93
CA MET A 359 -5.31 -21.71 -5.13
C MET A 359 -4.36 -21.61 -6.33
N TYR A 360 -4.19 -22.69 -7.08
CA TYR A 360 -3.35 -22.74 -8.26
C TYR A 360 -4.16 -23.15 -9.49
N TYR A 361 -3.71 -22.70 -10.65
CA TYR A 361 -4.37 -22.95 -11.93
C TYR A 361 -3.42 -23.67 -12.88
N VAL A 362 -3.95 -24.68 -13.56
CA VAL A 362 -3.20 -25.50 -14.51
C VAL A 362 -3.84 -25.30 -15.88
N ARG A 363 -3.12 -24.64 -16.79
CA ARG A 363 -3.53 -24.50 -18.18
C ARG A 363 -2.82 -25.53 -19.03
N ILE A 364 -3.57 -26.29 -19.81
CA ILE A 364 -3.05 -27.33 -20.69
C ILE A 364 -3.50 -27.01 -22.10
N ARG A 365 -2.54 -27.02 -23.02
CA ARG A 365 -2.79 -26.93 -24.47
C ARG A 365 -1.95 -27.98 -25.18
N HIS A 366 -2.20 -28.17 -26.47
CA HIS A 366 -1.28 -28.95 -27.30
C HIS A 366 0.01 -28.15 -27.52
N TYR A 367 1.17 -28.81 -27.61
CA TYR A 367 2.45 -28.17 -27.92
C TYR A 367 2.39 -27.43 -29.27
N SER A 368 2.04 -28.16 -30.34
CA SER A 368 1.68 -27.61 -31.64
C SER A 368 0.39 -26.77 -31.59
N PRO A 369 0.36 -25.54 -32.16
CA PRO A 369 -0.84 -24.70 -32.25
C PRO A 369 -2.02 -25.31 -33.01
N THR A 370 -1.77 -26.33 -33.84
CA THR A 370 -2.80 -27.02 -34.63
C THR A 370 -3.16 -28.40 -34.09
N GLY A 371 -2.46 -28.87 -33.06
CA GLY A 371 -2.68 -30.18 -32.50
C GLY A 371 -3.90 -30.23 -31.59
N THR A 372 -4.51 -31.41 -31.51
CA THR A 372 -5.67 -31.73 -30.67
C THR A 372 -5.47 -33.13 -30.10
N GLY A 373 -6.20 -33.48 -29.04
CA GLY A 373 -6.13 -34.82 -28.49
C GLY A 373 -6.54 -34.94 -27.02
N ALA A 374 -6.76 -36.18 -26.62
CA ALA A 374 -7.10 -36.54 -25.25
C ALA A 374 -5.86 -36.65 -24.37
N TYR A 375 -5.99 -36.25 -23.11
CA TYR A 375 -4.94 -36.38 -22.10
C TYR A 375 -5.58 -36.61 -20.72
N CYS A 376 -4.78 -36.98 -19.73
CA CYS A 376 -5.16 -36.94 -18.33
C CYS A 376 -4.26 -35.96 -17.58
N VAL A 377 -4.75 -35.36 -16.50
CA VAL A 377 -3.99 -34.47 -15.61
C VAL A 377 -4.13 -34.90 -14.16
N SER A 378 -3.04 -34.82 -13.40
CA SER A 378 -3.06 -35.07 -11.95
C SER A 378 -2.13 -34.12 -11.20
N VAL A 379 -2.41 -33.96 -9.89
CA VAL A 379 -1.55 -33.24 -8.95
C VAL A 379 -1.22 -34.16 -7.79
N LYS A 380 0.08 -34.38 -7.54
CA LYS A 380 0.59 -35.15 -6.41
C LYS A 380 1.37 -34.26 -5.47
N ARG A 381 1.30 -34.55 -4.17
CA ARG A 381 2.07 -33.86 -3.12
C ARG A 381 3.03 -34.85 -2.46
N SER A 382 4.30 -34.49 -2.37
CA SER A 382 5.37 -35.27 -1.73
C SER A 382 5.98 -34.53 -0.55
#